data_AF-I4HBF4-F1
#
_entry.id   AF-I4HBF4-F1
#
_cell.length_a   1.000
_cell.length_b   1.000
_cell.length_c   1.000
_cell.angle_alpha   90.00
_cell.angle_beta   90.00
_cell.angle_gamma   90.00
#
_symmetry.space_group_name_H-M   'P 1'
#
loop_
_entity.id
_entity.type
_entity.pdbx_description
1 polymer ?
#
loop_
_entity_poly.entity_id
_entity_poly.type
_entity_poly.pdbx_seq_one_letter_code
_entity_poly.pdbx_strand_id
1 'polypeptide(L)' 'MVLPSIIDTPGNREAMGEAKDWVSPQSLAEVICFLAGEGAKDLRGAAIPVYGSL' A
#
# COMPACT_ATOMS: atom_id res chain seq x y z
N MET A 1 -6.72 -6.55 -6.53
CA MET A 1 -6.07 -5.29 -6.93
C MET A 1 -5.80 -4.49 -5.66
N VAL A 2 -4.53 -4.23 -5.37
CA VAL A 2 -4.13 -3.41 -4.22
C VAL A 2 -4.21 -1.94 -4.62
N LEU A 3 -4.85 -1.13 -3.80
CA LEU A 3 -5.17 0.27 -4.06
C LEU A 3 -4.59 1.14 -2.95
N PRO A 4 -3.28 1.45 -2.99
CA PRO A 4 -2.69 2.36 -2.02
C PRO A 4 -3.24 3.78 -2.23
N SER A 5 -3.34 4.55 -1.13
CA SER A 5 -3.38 6.00 -1.18
C SER A 5 -2.00 6.56 -1.61
N ILE A 6 -1.63 7.77 -1.17
CA ILE A 6 -0.31 8.32 -1.49
C ILE A 6 0.77 7.45 -0.82
N ILE A 7 1.71 6.97 -1.64
CA ILE A 7 2.87 6.20 -1.19
C ILE A 7 3.99 7.18 -0.82
N ASP A 8 4.64 6.95 0.32
CA ASP A 8 5.76 7.77 0.77
C ASP A 8 7.02 7.49 -0.08
N THR A 9 7.19 8.29 -1.12
CA THR A 9 8.33 8.23 -2.04
C THR A 9 9.06 9.57 -2.06
N PRO A 10 10.37 9.61 -2.37
CA PRO A 10 11.10 10.87 -2.50
C PRO A 10 10.45 11.86 -3.46
N GLY A 11 9.95 11.38 -4.62
CA GLY A 11 9.28 12.24 -5.60
C GLY A 11 7.96 12.82 -5.10
N ASN A 12 7.18 12.05 -4.33
CA ASN A 12 5.97 12.58 -3.70
C ASN A 12 6.31 13.61 -2.62
N ARG A 13 7.36 13.36 -1.82
CA ARG A 13 7.83 14.33 -0.80
C ARG A 13 8.31 15.64 -1.42
N GLU A 14 9.00 15.59 -2.56
CA GLU A 14 9.43 16.77 -3.30
C GLU A 14 8.25 17.55 -3.88
N ALA A 15 7.26 16.86 -4.45
CA ALA A 15 6.12 17.49 -5.11
C ALA A 15 5.04 18.01 -4.15
N MET A 16 4.87 17.36 -2.99
CA MET A 16 3.72 17.58 -2.10
C MET A 16 4.09 17.85 -0.63
N GLY A 17 5.37 17.77 -0.26
CA GLY A 17 5.83 17.87 1.12
C GLY A 17 5.75 16.54 1.88
N GLU A 18 6.05 16.55 3.18
CA GLU A 18 5.97 15.35 4.03
C GLU A 18 4.61 15.23 4.72
N ALA A 19 4.07 14.01 4.82
CA ALA A 19 2.84 13.74 5.55
C ALA A 19 2.93 12.42 6.34
N LYS A 20 2.24 12.36 7.48
CA LYS A 20 2.31 11.22 8.43
C LYS A 20 1.33 10.08 8.10
N ASP A 21 0.37 10.36 7.23
CA ASP A 21 -0.73 9.47 6.82
C ASP A 21 -0.47 8.78 5.46
N TRP A 22 0.71 8.99 4.88
CA TRP A 22 1.11 8.31 3.65
C TRP A 22 1.50 6.85 3.91
N VAL A 23 1.22 6.00 2.93
CA VAL A 23 1.53 4.57 2.99
C VAL A 23 3.04 4.39 2.83
N SER A 24 3.69 3.76 3.80
CA SER A 24 5.12 3.43 3.65
C SER A 24 5.30 2.33 2.58
N PRO A 25 6.37 2.39 1.75
CA PRO A 25 6.66 1.35 0.77
C PRO A 25 6.79 -0.04 1.38
N GLN A 26 7.37 -0.13 2.59
CA GLN A 26 7.56 -1.37 3.33
C GLN A 26 6.22 -1.99 3.73
N SER A 27 5.31 -1.19 4.30
CA SER A 27 3.99 -1.66 4.69
C SER A 27 3.17 -2.14 3.48
N LEU A 28 3.24 -1.41 2.35
CA LEU A 28 2.58 -1.83 1.12
C LEU A 28 3.14 -3.16 0.59
N ALA A 29 4.47 -3.35 0.65
CA ALA A 29 5.10 -4.59 0.23
C ALA A 29 4.66 -5.78 1.10
N GLU A 30 4.54 -5.59 2.41
CA GLU A 30 4.04 -6.63 3.33
C GLU A 30 2.61 -7.07 2.98
N VAL A 31 1.72 -6.13 2.66
CA VAL A 31 0.36 -6.44 2.18
C VAL A 31 0.39 -7.25 0.90
N ILE A 32 1.24 -6.87 -0.06
CA ILE A 32 1.38 -7.60 -1.33
C ILE A 32 1.91 -9.02 -1.08
N CYS A 33 2.92 -9.18 -0.22
CA CYS A 33 3.46 -10.48 0.15
C CYS A 33 2.42 -11.37 0.82
N PHE A 34 1.59 -10.82 1.72
CA PHE A 34 0.48 -11.54 2.34
C PHE A 34 -0.51 -12.04 1.28
N LEU A 35 -0.89 -11.18 0.32
CA LEU A 35 -1.81 -11.55 -0.77
C LEU A 35 -1.21 -12.51 -1.79
N ALA A 36 0.12 -12.60 -1.87
CA ALA A 36 0.81 -13.56 -2.72
C ALA A 36 0.97 -14.95 -2.07
N GLY A 37 0.63 -15.10 -0.78
CA GLY A 37 0.77 -16.36 -0.06
C GLY A 37 -0.29 -17.41 -0.41
N GLU A 38 -0.02 -18.67 -0.07
CA GLU A 38 -0.93 -19.81 -0.31
C GLU A 38 -2.34 -19.62 0.28
N GLY A 39 -2.45 -18.91 1.40
CA GLY A 39 -3.74 -18.60 2.03
C GLY A 39 -4.65 -17.71 1.16
N ALA A 40 -4.09 -17.04 0.15
CA ALA A 40 -4.79 -16.13 -0.75
C ALA A 40 -5.12 -16.75 -2.12
N LYS A 41 -4.79 -18.02 -2.38
CA LYS A 41 -4.89 -18.66 -3.72
C LYS A 41 -6.28 -18.59 -4.38
N ASP A 42 -7.33 -18.57 -3.56
CA ASP A 42 -8.73 -18.55 -4.00
C ASP A 42 -9.33 -17.14 -4.03
N LEU A 43 -8.59 -16.11 -3.57
CA LEU A 43 -9.02 -14.72 -3.65
C LEU A 43 -8.98 -14.24 -5.10
N ARG A 44 -10.13 -13.80 -5.62
CA ARG A 44 -10.28 -13.24 -6.97
C ARG A 44 -11.17 -12.00 -6.92
N GLY A 45 -10.94 -11.06 -7.84
CA GLY A 45 -11.81 -9.88 -8.02
C GLY A 45 -11.83 -8.85 -6.88
N ALA A 46 -11.06 -9.05 -5.81
CA ALA A 46 -11.04 -8.12 -4.67
C ALA A 46 -10.34 -6.79 -5.02
N ALA A 47 -10.93 -5.68 -4.57
CA ALA A 47 -10.30 -4.38 -4.49
C ALA A 47 -9.93 -4.09 -3.03
N ILE A 48 -8.65 -3.83 -2.77
CA ILE A 48 -8.11 -3.76 -1.41
C ILE A 48 -7.51 -2.36 -1.21
N PRO A 49 -8.25 -1.41 -0.62
CA PRO A 49 -7.72 -0.11 -0.29
C PRO A 49 -6.68 -0.22 0.84
N VAL A 50 -5.57 0.50 0.70
CA VAL A 50 -4.48 0.57 1.69
C VAL A 50 -4.22 2.04 2.00
N TYR A 51 -4.41 2.41 3.26
CA TYR A 51 -4.19 3.76 3.76
C TYR A 51 -3.01 3.75 4.73
N GLY A 52 -2.29 4.88 4.83
CA GLY A 52 -1.31 5.06 5.90
C GLY A 52 -2.01 5.27 7.24
N SER A 53 -1.23 5.67 8.25
CA SER A 53 -1.66 5.81 9.64
C SER A 53 -3.01 6.54 9.79
N LEU A 54 -3.90 6.01 10.65
CA LEU A 54 -5.03 6.74 11.25
C LEU A 54 -4.53 7.89 12.13
#